data_AF-A0A6L4BA15-F1
#
_entry.id   AF-A0A6L4BA15-F1
#
_cell.length_a   1.000
_cell.length_b   1.000
_cell.length_c   1.000
_cell.angle_alpha   90.00
_cell.angle_beta   90.00
_cell.angle_gamma   90.00
#
_symmetry.space_group_name_H-M   'P 1'
#
loop_
_entity.id
_entity.type
_entity.pdbx_description
1 polymer ?
#
loop_
_entity_poly.entity_id
_entity_poly.type
_entity_poly.pdbx_seq_one_letter_code
_entity_poly.pdbx_strand_id
1 'polypeptide(L)'
;MASLTDDLDSILATTVEMLVADGSMDAAALLRSADPQIEQTGYDNWNGGTTIWTLSLRIQAREFAHLGTRREGLESQIDKRLKPIIEQFSNDWIEVKIAPKLEEKMGWRQQGIELPRDVKQQIVDFFRIEKIFWSGALDEVEFLQRLYDLESLPSTDSRFKSASRDIWQHRVNNPDDWPDDWIFADPRFRLMDGPTEEFLRFFCEVVHPLVRPDRNDCLRLVNAINERIQLHGWKLVEDEPLAGRPRFVPRQTKLSVGRSVTRARSVADALDAGWMQKEIERLERAVESDPALAIGTAKELVETCCKTILRKLEIEFGKGADINDLTKLLAKALKLVPEGIPNEAKGAENVRLILRNLSALPGYLTELRGLYGTGHGRDGKHRGLEPRHARLAVGAAVVFIDFVTETFRQRSLPDWANTRD
;
A
#
# COMPACT_ATOMS: atom_id res chain seq x y z
N MET A 1 -1.66 2.62 -55.74
CA MET A 1 -0.45 2.13 -55.04
C MET A 1 -0.93 1.65 -53.70
N ALA A 2 -0.82 0.34 -53.42
CA ALA A 2 -1.17 -0.19 -52.11
C ALA A 2 -0.23 0.44 -51.08
N SER A 3 -0.78 0.99 -50.00
CA SER A 3 0.04 1.49 -48.90
C SER A 3 0.69 0.29 -48.21
N LEU A 4 1.95 0.41 -47.78
CA LEU A 4 2.66 -0.60 -46.96
C LEU A 4 1.83 -1.06 -45.74
N THR A 5 0.89 -0.24 -45.29
CA THR A 5 -0.05 -0.52 -44.20
C THR A 5 -1.22 -1.43 -44.57
N ASP A 6 -1.64 -1.46 -45.85
CA ASP A 6 -2.86 -2.16 -46.28
C ASP A 6 -2.63 -3.67 -46.47
N ASP A 7 -1.37 -4.07 -46.73
CA ASP A 7 -0.96 -5.46 -47.00
C ASP A 7 0.01 -6.03 -45.94
N LEU A 8 0.16 -5.36 -44.78
CA LEU A 8 1.16 -5.71 -43.76
C LEU A 8 1.06 -7.18 -43.34
N ASP A 9 -0.16 -7.69 -43.09
CA ASP A 9 -0.37 -9.07 -42.64
C ASP A 9 0.08 -10.10 -43.68
N SER A 10 -0.18 -9.84 -44.96
CA SER A 10 0.27 -10.69 -46.08
C SER A 10 1.80 -10.68 -46.21
N ILE A 11 2.42 -9.51 -46.07
CA ILE A 11 3.89 -9.35 -46.09
C ILE A 11 4.54 -10.12 -44.94
N LEU A 12 3.98 -10.02 -43.73
CA LEU A 12 4.47 -10.73 -42.56
C LEU A 12 4.28 -12.25 -42.71
N ALA A 13 3.15 -12.70 -43.26
CA ALA A 13 2.89 -14.12 -43.53
C ALA A 13 3.94 -14.70 -44.50
N THR A 14 4.24 -14.02 -45.60
CA THR A 14 5.29 -14.44 -46.54
C THR A 14 6.67 -14.41 -45.88
N THR A 15 6.96 -13.40 -45.04
CA THR A 15 8.22 -13.33 -44.29
C THR A 15 8.38 -14.53 -43.35
N VAL A 16 7.30 -14.94 -42.67
CA VAL A 16 7.29 -16.14 -41.81
C VAL A 16 7.60 -17.41 -42.62
N GLU A 17 7.01 -17.58 -43.81
CA GLU A 17 7.29 -18.73 -44.67
C GLU A 17 8.77 -18.79 -45.08
N MET A 18 9.35 -17.65 -45.47
CA MET A 18 10.78 -17.55 -45.81
C MET A 18 11.69 -17.87 -44.62
N LEU A 19 11.34 -17.42 -43.42
CA LEU A 19 12.09 -17.72 -42.20
C LEU A 19 12.04 -19.22 -41.84
N VAL A 20 10.88 -19.86 -41.99
CA VAL A 20 10.73 -21.31 -41.77
C VAL A 20 11.55 -22.10 -42.78
N ALA A 21 11.50 -21.72 -44.06
CA ALA A 21 12.24 -22.41 -45.12
C ALA A 21 13.76 -22.38 -44.91
N ASP A 22 14.28 -21.31 -44.30
CA ASP A 22 15.71 -21.13 -44.01
C ASP A 22 16.08 -21.50 -42.56
N GLY A 23 15.25 -22.31 -41.88
CA GLY A 23 15.51 -22.85 -40.55
C GLY A 23 15.53 -21.83 -39.41
N SER A 24 15.13 -20.58 -39.65
CA SER A 24 15.11 -19.48 -38.67
C SER A 24 13.83 -19.53 -37.80
N MET A 25 13.64 -20.66 -37.10
CA MET A 25 12.38 -20.99 -36.41
C MET A 25 12.02 -20.01 -35.28
N ASP A 26 13.00 -19.53 -34.53
CA ASP A 26 12.77 -18.57 -33.43
C ASP A 26 12.26 -17.22 -33.95
N ALA A 27 12.83 -16.73 -35.06
CA ALA A 27 12.39 -15.51 -35.71
C ALA A 27 10.98 -15.65 -36.30
N ALA A 28 10.68 -16.81 -36.90
CA ALA A 28 9.34 -17.11 -37.39
C ALA A 28 8.31 -17.20 -36.25
N ALA A 29 8.66 -17.82 -35.13
CA ALA A 29 7.77 -17.93 -33.97
C ALA A 29 7.48 -16.56 -33.36
N LEU A 30 8.51 -15.71 -33.20
CA LEU A 30 8.35 -14.35 -32.71
C LEU A 30 7.45 -13.51 -33.62
N LEU A 31 7.63 -13.62 -34.95
CA LEU A 31 6.85 -12.86 -35.91
C LEU A 31 5.36 -13.26 -35.90
N ARG A 32 5.04 -14.52 -35.57
CA ARG A 32 3.65 -15.01 -35.42
C ARG A 32 2.97 -14.55 -34.13
N SER A 33 3.72 -14.37 -33.04
CA SER A 33 3.16 -14.03 -31.72
C SER A 33 3.18 -12.55 -31.40
N ALA A 34 4.02 -11.78 -32.10
CA ALA A 34 4.15 -10.34 -31.92
C ALA A 34 2.93 -9.58 -32.44
N ASP A 35 2.67 -8.43 -31.83
CA ASP A 35 1.69 -7.44 -32.26
C ASP A 35 2.41 -6.38 -33.11
N PRO A 36 2.27 -6.40 -34.46
CA PRO A 36 3.05 -5.56 -35.36
C PRO A 36 2.51 -4.13 -35.42
N GLN A 37 3.40 -3.16 -35.36
CA GLN A 37 3.08 -1.75 -35.59
C GLN A 37 4.12 -1.11 -36.50
N ILE A 38 3.69 -0.50 -37.59
CA ILE A 38 4.55 0.19 -38.55
C ILE A 38 4.35 1.70 -38.45
N GLU A 39 5.45 2.45 -38.35
CA GLU A 39 5.43 3.91 -38.27
C GLU A 39 6.55 4.51 -39.11
N GLN A 40 6.30 5.67 -39.71
CA GLN A 40 7.34 6.45 -40.37
C GLN A 40 8.20 7.13 -39.29
N THR A 41 9.48 6.79 -39.24
CA THR A 41 10.42 7.28 -38.22
C THR A 41 11.47 8.23 -38.77
N GLY A 42 11.58 8.34 -40.10
CA GLY A 42 12.51 9.26 -40.73
C GLY A 42 12.23 9.52 -42.22
N TYR A 43 13.00 10.44 -42.78
CA TYR A 43 13.00 10.77 -44.20
C TYR A 43 14.38 11.28 -44.60
N ASP A 44 15.00 10.65 -45.59
CA ASP A 44 16.26 11.08 -46.19
C ASP A 44 16.00 11.70 -47.57
N ASN A 45 16.59 12.86 -47.84
CA ASN A 45 16.38 13.63 -49.07
C ASN A 45 17.54 13.54 -50.07
N TRP A 46 18.53 12.66 -49.87
CA TRP A 46 19.74 12.63 -50.71
C TRP A 46 19.58 11.95 -52.08
N ASN A 47 18.56 11.10 -52.28
CA ASN A 47 18.37 10.31 -53.54
C ASN A 47 16.94 10.30 -54.11
N GLY A 48 16.23 11.43 -54.06
CA GLY A 48 14.83 11.50 -54.54
C GLY A 48 13.78 11.21 -53.46
N GLY A 49 14.20 11.13 -52.20
CA GLY A 49 13.34 10.92 -51.04
C GLY A 49 13.21 9.44 -50.68
N THR A 50 13.80 9.02 -49.57
CA THR A 50 13.62 7.68 -48.99
C THR A 50 12.95 7.83 -47.64
N THR A 51 11.75 7.29 -47.51
CA THR A 51 11.07 7.25 -46.21
C THR A 51 11.62 6.10 -45.40
N ILE A 52 11.89 6.35 -44.12
CA ILE A 52 12.33 5.31 -43.18
C ILE A 52 11.12 4.91 -42.35
N TRP A 53 10.77 3.64 -42.44
CA TRP A 53 9.71 3.01 -41.66
C TRP A 53 10.33 2.09 -40.60
N THR A 54 9.75 2.07 -39.41
CA THR A 54 10.12 1.10 -38.37
C THR A 54 8.96 0.16 -38.12
N LEU A 55 9.18 -1.14 -38.35
CA LEU A 55 8.27 -2.21 -37.94
C LEU A 55 8.60 -2.63 -36.51
N SER A 56 7.78 -2.19 -35.57
CA SER A 56 7.84 -2.57 -34.17
C SER A 56 7.05 -3.86 -33.93
N LEU A 57 7.75 -4.93 -33.59
CA LEU A 57 7.17 -6.22 -33.18
C LEU A 57 7.00 -6.21 -31.66
N ARG A 58 5.78 -5.93 -31.18
CA ARG A 58 5.51 -5.79 -29.74
C ARG A 58 5.21 -7.16 -29.11
N ILE A 59 6.02 -7.53 -28.12
CA ILE A 59 5.92 -8.80 -27.39
C ILE A 59 5.78 -8.57 -25.89
N GLN A 60 5.41 -9.59 -25.10
CA GLN A 60 5.25 -9.41 -23.66
C GLN A 60 6.57 -8.97 -22.99
N ALA A 61 6.50 -8.08 -21.99
CA ALA A 61 7.69 -7.51 -21.34
C ALA A 61 8.63 -8.58 -20.74
N ARG A 62 8.06 -9.70 -20.25
CA ARG A 62 8.85 -10.83 -19.73
C ARG A 62 9.62 -11.54 -20.85
N GLU A 63 8.96 -11.78 -21.98
CA GLU A 63 9.57 -12.39 -23.16
C GLU A 63 10.66 -11.49 -23.74
N PHE A 64 10.39 -10.19 -23.85
CA PHE A 64 11.36 -9.17 -24.26
C PHE A 64 12.63 -9.21 -23.41
N ALA A 65 12.50 -9.29 -22.08
CA ALA A 65 13.64 -9.41 -21.17
C ALA A 65 14.43 -10.72 -21.36
N HIS A 66 13.75 -11.83 -21.64
CA HIS A 66 14.39 -13.12 -21.87
C HIS A 66 15.16 -13.20 -23.20
N LEU A 67 14.82 -12.38 -24.20
CA LEU A 67 15.56 -12.33 -25.47
C LEU A 67 16.99 -11.80 -25.29
N GLY A 68 17.21 -10.83 -24.39
CA GLY A 68 18.53 -10.30 -24.07
C GLY A 68 19.37 -9.97 -25.30
N THR A 69 20.56 -10.57 -25.43
CA THR A 69 21.48 -10.38 -26.56
C THR A 69 21.03 -11.05 -27.86
N ARG A 70 20.10 -12.02 -27.82
CA ARG A 70 19.57 -12.68 -29.01
C ARG A 70 18.68 -11.76 -29.86
N ARG A 71 18.21 -10.66 -29.28
CA ARG A 71 17.30 -9.70 -29.91
C ARG A 71 17.82 -9.16 -31.24
N GLU A 72 19.06 -8.67 -31.28
CA GLU A 72 19.65 -8.09 -32.51
C GLU A 72 19.79 -9.15 -33.62
N GLY A 73 20.09 -10.39 -33.24
CA GLY A 73 20.14 -11.52 -34.17
C GLY A 73 18.78 -11.82 -34.78
N LEU A 74 17.71 -11.80 -33.97
CA LEU A 74 16.34 -12.01 -34.43
C LEU A 74 15.85 -10.86 -35.32
N GLU A 75 16.08 -9.60 -34.91
CA GLU A 75 15.78 -8.42 -35.71
C GLU A 75 16.47 -8.51 -37.09
N SER A 76 17.77 -8.81 -37.13
CA SER A 76 18.51 -8.96 -38.39
C SER A 76 18.02 -10.11 -39.26
N GLN A 77 17.61 -11.24 -38.66
CA GLN A 77 17.06 -12.36 -39.39
C GLN A 77 15.74 -11.99 -40.07
N ILE A 78 14.86 -11.27 -39.39
CA ILE A 78 13.56 -10.84 -39.93
C ILE A 78 13.77 -9.78 -41.00
N ASP A 79 14.59 -8.76 -40.70
CA ASP A 79 14.90 -7.63 -41.59
C ASP A 79 15.42 -8.11 -42.96
N LYS A 80 16.34 -9.08 -42.97
CA LYS A 80 16.88 -9.67 -44.21
C LYS A 80 15.84 -10.35 -45.09
N ARG A 81 14.76 -10.90 -44.53
CA ARG A 81 13.70 -11.59 -45.31
C ARG A 81 12.60 -10.63 -45.69
N LEU A 82 12.36 -9.62 -44.87
CA LEU A 82 11.37 -8.59 -45.12
C LEU A 82 11.80 -7.64 -46.24
N LYS A 83 13.09 -7.28 -46.32
CA LYS A 83 13.65 -6.36 -47.31
C LYS A 83 13.31 -6.70 -48.77
N PRO A 84 13.59 -7.91 -49.31
CA PRO A 84 13.28 -8.24 -50.71
C PRO A 84 11.78 -8.32 -51.02
N ILE A 85 10.92 -8.43 -50.00
CA ILE A 85 9.46 -8.36 -50.19
C ILE A 85 9.06 -6.90 -50.40
N ILE A 86 9.57 -5.98 -49.58
CA ILE A 86 9.22 -4.55 -49.64
C ILE A 86 9.80 -3.87 -50.87
N GLU A 87 10.99 -4.26 -51.31
CA GLU A 87 11.63 -3.74 -52.55
C GLU A 87 10.78 -3.98 -53.81
N GLN A 88 9.79 -4.88 -53.78
CA GLN A 88 8.84 -5.09 -54.87
C GLN A 88 7.79 -3.97 -54.97
N PHE A 89 7.58 -3.22 -53.89
CA PHE A 89 6.50 -2.24 -53.76
C PHE A 89 7.00 -0.80 -53.51
N SER A 90 8.14 -0.64 -52.82
CA SER A 90 8.70 0.67 -52.48
C SER A 90 10.23 0.66 -52.45
N ASN A 91 10.83 1.84 -52.69
CA ASN A 91 12.26 2.11 -52.44
C ASN A 91 12.51 2.59 -51.00
N ASP A 92 11.48 2.60 -50.16
CA ASP A 92 11.58 3.00 -48.76
C ASP A 92 12.39 2.00 -47.95
N TRP A 93 13.05 2.52 -46.91
CA TRP A 93 13.80 1.70 -45.99
C TRP A 93 12.89 1.23 -44.87
N ILE A 94 12.89 -0.08 -44.56
CA ILE A 94 12.27 -0.59 -43.34
C ILE A 94 13.35 -1.05 -42.35
N GLU A 95 13.12 -0.82 -41.07
CA GLU A 95 13.92 -1.39 -40.00
C GLU A 95 12.99 -2.17 -39.04
N VAL A 96 13.36 -3.40 -38.72
CA VAL A 96 12.65 -4.22 -37.74
C VAL A 96 13.20 -3.96 -36.33
N LYS A 97 12.30 -3.66 -35.39
CA LYS A 97 12.62 -3.56 -33.96
C LYS A 97 11.68 -4.41 -33.12
N ILE A 98 12.24 -5.19 -32.21
CA ILE A 98 11.47 -5.87 -31.19
C ILE A 98 11.30 -4.90 -30.03
N ALA A 99 10.07 -4.74 -29.55
CA ALA A 99 9.74 -3.82 -28.46
C ALA A 99 8.85 -4.50 -27.40
N PRO A 100 8.92 -4.08 -26.13
CA PRO A 100 7.98 -4.54 -25.12
C PRO A 100 6.60 -3.94 -25.40
N LYS A 101 5.57 -4.77 -25.33
CA LYS A 101 4.17 -4.35 -25.35
C LYS A 101 3.88 -3.54 -24.09
N LEU A 102 3.35 -2.33 -24.26
CA LEU A 102 2.90 -1.48 -23.17
C LEU A 102 1.52 -1.96 -22.72
N GLU A 103 1.46 -2.57 -21.54
CA GLU A 103 0.21 -3.02 -20.93
C GLU A 103 -0.15 -2.11 -19.75
N GLU A 104 -1.39 -1.63 -19.71
CA GLU A 104 -1.92 -0.94 -18.54
C GLU A 104 -2.20 -1.95 -17.41
N LYS A 105 -1.22 -2.15 -16.54
CA LYS A 105 -1.40 -2.93 -15.32
C LYS A 105 -1.92 -2.04 -14.20
N MET A 106 -3.21 -2.10 -13.91
CA MET A 106 -3.77 -1.47 -12.72
C MET A 106 -2.96 -1.89 -11.48
N GLY A 107 -2.45 -0.93 -10.73
CA GLY A 107 -1.67 -1.20 -9.51
C GLY A 107 -0.19 -1.56 -9.71
N TRP A 108 0.42 -1.41 -10.89
CA TRP A 108 1.85 -1.78 -11.10
C TRP A 108 2.88 -1.04 -10.21
N ARG A 109 2.49 0.11 -9.62
CA ARG A 109 3.28 0.87 -8.63
C ARG A 109 3.01 0.44 -7.18
N GLN A 110 2.02 -0.43 -6.96
CA GLN A 110 1.69 -0.99 -5.65
C GLN A 110 2.44 -2.32 -5.54
N GLN A 111 3.63 -2.32 -4.96
CA GLN A 111 4.19 -3.55 -4.41
C GLN A 111 3.29 -3.92 -3.23
N GLY A 112 2.49 -4.99 -3.38
CA GLY A 112 1.51 -5.39 -2.36
C GLY A 112 2.17 -5.50 -0.99
N ILE A 113 1.67 -4.76 0.00
CA ILE A 113 2.12 -4.96 1.37
C ILE A 113 1.50 -6.27 1.82
N GLU A 114 2.28 -7.32 2.06
CA GLU A 114 1.73 -8.59 2.53
C GLU A 114 1.53 -8.57 4.05
N LEU A 115 0.39 -9.10 4.51
CA LEU A 115 0.14 -9.38 5.91
C LEU A 115 0.97 -10.61 6.35
N PRO A 116 1.76 -10.49 7.42
CA PRO A 116 2.43 -11.62 8.04
C PRO A 116 1.43 -12.71 8.47
N ARG A 117 1.86 -13.98 8.39
CA ARG A 117 1.01 -15.14 8.71
C ARG A 117 0.50 -15.15 10.16
N ASP A 118 1.30 -14.65 11.10
CA ASP A 118 0.93 -14.47 12.51
C ASP A 118 -0.21 -13.45 12.68
N VAL A 119 -0.23 -12.38 11.89
CA VAL A 119 -1.33 -11.40 11.90
C VAL A 119 -2.62 -12.03 11.37
N LYS A 120 -2.53 -12.82 10.29
CA LYS A 120 -3.68 -13.61 9.80
C LYS A 120 -4.18 -14.56 10.89
N GLN A 121 -3.27 -15.23 11.59
CA GLN A 121 -3.60 -16.15 12.68
C GLN A 121 -4.31 -15.44 13.85
N GLN A 122 -3.87 -14.26 14.25
CA GLN A 122 -4.52 -13.47 15.31
C GLN A 122 -5.97 -13.10 14.98
N ILE A 123 -6.32 -12.95 13.69
CA ILE A 123 -7.70 -12.70 13.25
C ILE A 123 -8.50 -14.00 13.34
N VAL A 124 -7.95 -15.11 12.85
CA VAL A 124 -8.61 -16.43 12.96
C VAL A 124 -8.84 -16.82 14.43
N ASP A 125 -7.85 -16.60 15.29
CA ASP A 125 -7.96 -16.90 16.73
C ASP A 125 -9.00 -16.01 17.42
N PHE A 126 -9.12 -14.74 17.02
CA PHE A 126 -10.20 -13.87 17.48
C PHE A 126 -11.58 -14.46 17.13
N PHE A 127 -11.76 -14.97 15.90
CA PHE A 127 -12.99 -15.63 15.49
C PHE A 127 -13.28 -16.90 16.31
N ARG A 128 -12.25 -17.72 16.57
CA ARG A 128 -12.37 -18.93 17.39
C ARG A 128 -12.75 -18.62 18.83
N ILE A 129 -12.06 -17.67 19.47
CA ILE A 129 -12.25 -17.31 20.88
C ILE A 129 -13.65 -16.73 21.11
N GLU A 130 -14.06 -15.82 20.23
CA GLU A 130 -15.37 -15.17 20.31
C GLU A 130 -16.50 -16.04 19.71
N LYS A 131 -16.16 -17.23 19.20
CA LYS A 131 -17.09 -18.16 18.53
C LYS A 131 -17.90 -17.47 17.43
N ILE A 132 -17.24 -16.63 16.64
CA ILE A 132 -17.86 -15.90 15.54
C ILE A 132 -17.98 -16.84 14.34
N PHE A 133 -19.21 -17.11 13.92
CA PHE A 133 -19.46 -17.86 12.70
C PHE A 133 -19.28 -16.95 11.48
N TRP A 134 -18.36 -17.33 10.58
CA TRP A 134 -17.90 -16.49 9.48
C TRP A 134 -18.93 -16.30 8.37
N SER A 135 -19.80 -17.30 8.11
CA SER A 135 -20.88 -17.19 7.12
C SER A 135 -22.09 -16.39 7.62
N GLY A 136 -22.11 -16.03 8.90
CA GLY A 136 -23.13 -15.18 9.50
C GLY A 136 -24.55 -15.72 9.30
N ALA A 137 -25.39 -14.96 8.61
CA ALA A 137 -26.78 -15.29 8.31
C ALA A 137 -26.96 -16.21 7.08
N LEU A 138 -25.90 -16.43 6.30
CA LEU A 138 -25.90 -17.33 5.16
C LEU A 138 -25.38 -18.71 5.57
N ASP A 139 -25.75 -19.74 4.81
CA ASP A 139 -25.04 -21.02 4.90
C ASP A 139 -23.63 -20.91 4.28
N GLU A 140 -22.78 -21.88 4.62
CA GLU A 140 -21.38 -21.88 4.23
C GLU A 140 -21.18 -21.96 2.70
N VAL A 141 -22.10 -22.61 1.97
CA VAL A 141 -22.04 -22.72 0.50
C VAL A 141 -22.46 -21.39 -0.12
N GLU A 142 -23.59 -20.82 0.31
CA GLU A 142 -24.08 -19.51 -0.12
C GLU A 142 -23.05 -18.41 0.11
N PHE A 143 -22.36 -18.43 1.25
CA PHE A 143 -21.27 -17.50 1.53
C PHE A 143 -20.11 -17.69 0.55
N LEU A 144 -19.60 -18.91 0.41
CA LEU A 144 -18.39 -19.17 -0.36
C LEU A 144 -18.59 -18.99 -1.87
N GLN A 145 -19.79 -19.25 -2.41
CA GLN A 145 -20.13 -19.00 -3.82
C GLN A 145 -20.03 -17.51 -4.21
N ARG A 146 -20.07 -16.61 -3.23
CA ARG A 146 -19.90 -15.16 -3.47
C ARG A 146 -18.45 -14.77 -3.69
N LEU A 147 -17.51 -15.64 -3.30
CA LEU A 147 -16.07 -15.42 -3.37
C LEU A 147 -15.37 -16.33 -4.39
N TYR A 148 -15.91 -17.52 -4.63
CA TYR A 148 -15.27 -18.59 -5.40
C TYR A 148 -16.28 -19.30 -6.32
N ASP A 149 -15.81 -19.73 -7.49
CA ASP A 149 -16.57 -20.66 -8.34
C ASP A 149 -16.46 -22.09 -7.77
N LEU A 150 -17.33 -22.42 -6.83
CA LEU A 150 -17.33 -23.71 -6.13
C LEU A 150 -17.67 -24.91 -7.02
N GLU A 151 -18.30 -24.69 -8.18
CA GLU A 151 -18.58 -25.77 -9.13
C GLU A 151 -17.33 -26.16 -9.92
N SER A 152 -16.44 -25.20 -10.18
CA SER A 152 -15.14 -25.45 -10.81
C SER A 152 -14.09 -26.05 -9.88
N LEU A 153 -14.20 -25.80 -8.56
CA LEU A 153 -13.23 -26.29 -7.58
C LEU A 153 -13.43 -27.78 -7.29
N PRO A 154 -12.35 -28.57 -7.20
CA PRO A 154 -12.45 -30.01 -6.93
C PRO A 154 -12.94 -30.29 -5.51
N SER A 155 -13.66 -31.41 -5.36
CA SER A 155 -13.97 -31.97 -4.05
C SER A 155 -12.73 -32.63 -3.43
N THR A 156 -12.62 -32.58 -2.11
CA THR A 156 -11.67 -33.38 -1.33
C THR A 156 -12.19 -34.77 -1.01
N ASP A 157 -13.49 -35.02 -1.22
CA ASP A 157 -14.14 -36.31 -1.12
C ASP A 157 -14.40 -36.86 -2.52
N SER A 158 -13.82 -38.02 -2.83
CA SER A 158 -13.94 -38.67 -4.14
C SER A 158 -15.36 -39.02 -4.55
N ARG A 159 -16.32 -39.04 -3.60
CA ARG A 159 -17.75 -39.27 -3.86
C ARG A 159 -18.41 -38.08 -4.57
N PHE A 160 -17.85 -36.87 -4.45
CA PHE A 160 -18.41 -35.65 -5.03
C PHE A 160 -17.50 -35.08 -6.11
N LYS A 161 -18.10 -34.36 -7.07
CA LYS A 161 -17.36 -33.80 -8.21
C LYS A 161 -16.86 -32.38 -7.95
N SER A 162 -17.64 -31.57 -7.23
CA SER A 162 -17.36 -30.16 -6.98
C SER A 162 -17.28 -29.86 -5.49
N ALA A 163 -16.50 -28.83 -5.13
CA ALA A 163 -16.40 -28.33 -3.77
C ALA A 163 -17.75 -27.89 -3.20
N SER A 164 -18.64 -27.35 -4.05
CA SER A 164 -20.02 -26.99 -3.70
C SER A 164 -20.78 -28.14 -3.01
N ARG A 165 -20.82 -29.33 -3.65
CA ARG A 165 -21.52 -30.51 -3.10
C ARG A 165 -20.85 -31.11 -1.88
N ASP A 166 -19.53 -31.11 -1.88
CA ASP A 166 -18.68 -31.59 -0.78
C ASP A 166 -18.96 -30.80 0.51
N ILE A 167 -18.87 -29.46 0.40
CA ILE A 167 -19.12 -28.55 1.52
C ILE A 167 -20.58 -28.66 1.97
N TRP A 168 -21.54 -28.68 1.04
CA TRP A 168 -22.94 -28.86 1.39
C TRP A 168 -23.17 -30.15 2.19
N GLN A 169 -22.59 -31.27 1.76
CA GLN A 169 -22.75 -32.55 2.44
C GLN A 169 -22.20 -32.53 3.86
N HIS A 170 -21.00 -31.97 4.06
CA HIS A 170 -20.27 -32.05 5.32
C HIS A 170 -20.47 -30.86 6.27
N ARG A 171 -21.12 -29.78 5.81
CA ARG A 171 -21.34 -28.58 6.61
C ARG A 171 -22.81 -28.18 6.73
N VAL A 172 -23.65 -28.59 5.78
CA VAL A 172 -25.09 -28.28 5.79
C VAL A 172 -25.90 -29.53 6.15
N ASN A 173 -25.68 -30.65 5.45
CA ASN A 173 -26.40 -31.88 5.72
C ASN A 173 -25.89 -32.62 6.98
N ASN A 174 -24.57 -32.60 7.22
CA ASN A 174 -23.91 -33.25 8.34
C ASN A 174 -22.96 -32.28 9.09
N PRO A 175 -23.46 -31.25 9.80
CA PRO A 175 -22.64 -30.16 10.33
C PRO A 175 -21.57 -30.57 11.36
N ASP A 176 -21.62 -31.79 11.91
CA ASP A 176 -20.61 -32.29 12.85
C ASP A 176 -19.42 -32.98 12.15
N ASP A 177 -19.44 -33.15 10.83
CA ASP A 177 -18.37 -33.87 10.11
C ASP A 177 -17.05 -33.10 10.12
N TRP A 178 -17.09 -31.77 10.03
CA TRP A 178 -15.93 -30.88 10.01
C TRP A 178 -15.97 -29.85 11.16
N PRO A 179 -14.83 -29.29 11.59
CA PRO A 179 -14.83 -28.20 12.58
C PRO A 179 -15.32 -26.87 11.97
N ASP A 180 -15.91 -25.98 12.76
CA ASP A 180 -16.51 -24.71 12.28
C ASP A 180 -15.52 -23.75 11.57
N ASP A 181 -14.22 -23.95 11.81
CA ASP A 181 -13.13 -23.15 11.27
C ASP A 181 -12.34 -23.87 10.16
N TRP A 182 -12.87 -24.99 9.65
CA TRP A 182 -12.25 -25.83 8.61
C TRP A 182 -11.72 -25.03 7.42
N ILE A 183 -12.43 -23.97 7.04
CA ILE A 183 -12.13 -23.11 5.89
C ILE A 183 -10.72 -22.49 5.95
N PHE A 184 -10.20 -22.21 7.16
CA PHE A 184 -8.89 -21.62 7.33
C PHE A 184 -7.74 -22.63 7.13
N ALA A 185 -8.02 -23.93 7.21
CA ALA A 185 -7.06 -25.00 6.95
C ALA A 185 -7.20 -25.62 5.55
N ASP A 186 -8.28 -25.31 4.83
CA ASP A 186 -8.56 -25.93 3.54
C ASP A 186 -7.68 -25.34 2.41
N PRO A 187 -6.87 -26.19 1.74
CA PRO A 187 -5.92 -25.74 0.74
C PRO A 187 -6.57 -25.21 -0.55
N ARG A 188 -7.86 -25.48 -0.80
CA ARG A 188 -8.59 -24.96 -1.98
C ARG A 188 -8.73 -23.44 -1.93
N PHE A 189 -8.82 -22.87 -0.74
CA PHE A 189 -9.10 -21.44 -0.54
C PHE A 189 -7.87 -20.62 -0.15
N ARG A 190 -6.80 -21.29 0.33
CA ARG A 190 -5.49 -20.70 0.61
C ARG A 190 -5.53 -19.44 1.47
N LEU A 191 -6.47 -19.32 2.41
CA LEU A 191 -6.63 -18.09 3.21
C LEU A 191 -5.36 -17.74 4.01
N MET A 192 -4.73 -18.74 4.64
CA MET A 192 -3.54 -18.53 5.46
C MET A 192 -2.27 -18.30 4.63
N ASP A 193 -2.04 -19.13 3.61
CA ASP A 193 -0.78 -19.17 2.84
C ASP A 193 -0.90 -18.52 1.43
N GLY A 194 -2.01 -17.85 1.16
CA GLY A 194 -2.29 -17.11 -0.08
C GLY A 194 -2.11 -15.59 0.05
N PRO A 195 -2.43 -14.84 -1.02
CA PRO A 195 -2.28 -13.38 -1.06
C PRO A 195 -3.11 -12.66 0.01
N THR A 196 -2.61 -11.53 0.49
CA THR A 196 -3.30 -10.69 1.48
C THR A 196 -4.66 -10.20 1.00
N GLU A 197 -4.77 -9.84 -0.27
CA GLU A 197 -6.00 -9.34 -0.88
C GLU A 197 -7.12 -10.39 -0.84
N GLU A 198 -6.79 -11.66 -1.09
CA GLU A 198 -7.76 -12.75 -1.00
C GLU A 198 -8.23 -12.98 0.44
N PHE A 199 -7.29 -12.95 1.38
CA PHE A 199 -7.60 -13.05 2.81
C PHE A 199 -8.50 -11.91 3.28
N LEU A 200 -8.17 -10.66 2.94
CA LEU A 200 -8.98 -9.50 3.33
C LEU A 200 -10.32 -9.44 2.60
N ARG A 201 -10.40 -9.91 1.35
CA ARG A 201 -11.66 -10.03 0.61
C ARG A 201 -12.62 -10.98 1.31
N PHE A 202 -12.12 -12.11 1.83
CA PHE A 202 -12.92 -13.02 2.66
C PHE A 202 -13.53 -12.30 3.86
N PHE A 203 -12.74 -11.55 4.63
CA PHE A 203 -13.25 -10.80 5.79
C PHE A 203 -14.16 -9.63 5.42
N CYS A 204 -14.02 -9.03 4.24
CA CYS A 204 -14.99 -8.06 3.74
C CYS A 204 -16.35 -8.70 3.48
N GLU A 205 -16.37 -9.95 3.01
CA GLU A 205 -17.61 -10.71 2.84
C GLU A 205 -18.22 -11.12 4.19
N VAL A 206 -17.40 -11.51 5.17
CA VAL A 206 -17.85 -11.81 6.56
C VAL A 206 -18.65 -10.65 7.19
N VAL A 207 -18.28 -9.41 6.87
CA VAL A 207 -18.94 -8.20 7.37
C VAL A 207 -19.94 -7.59 6.36
N HIS A 208 -20.17 -8.26 5.23
CA HIS A 208 -21.09 -7.78 4.20
C HIS A 208 -22.53 -7.72 4.74
N PRO A 209 -23.34 -6.71 4.39
CA PRO A 209 -24.69 -6.55 4.95
C PRO A 209 -25.70 -7.69 4.76
N LEU A 210 -25.43 -8.61 3.82
CA LEU A 210 -26.22 -9.84 3.61
C LEU A 210 -25.77 -10.97 4.55
N VAL A 211 -24.47 -11.03 4.85
CA VAL A 211 -23.87 -12.01 5.75
C VAL A 211 -24.08 -11.57 7.20
N ARG A 212 -23.95 -10.27 7.48
CA ARG A 212 -24.06 -9.70 8.82
C ARG A 212 -24.98 -8.47 8.81
N PRO A 213 -26.31 -8.68 8.92
CA PRO A 213 -27.29 -7.60 8.84
C PRO A 213 -27.24 -6.61 10.01
N ASP A 214 -26.76 -7.02 11.18
CA ASP A 214 -26.59 -6.13 12.34
C ASP A 214 -25.39 -5.20 12.12
N ARG A 215 -25.69 -3.91 12.01
CA ARG A 215 -24.69 -2.86 11.80
C ARG A 215 -23.70 -2.74 12.96
N ASN A 216 -24.15 -2.91 14.21
CA ASN A 216 -23.27 -2.77 15.37
C ASN A 216 -22.27 -3.94 15.42
N ASP A 217 -22.74 -5.15 15.14
CA ASP A 217 -21.87 -6.32 15.08
C ASP A 217 -20.88 -6.23 13.90
N CYS A 218 -21.36 -5.80 12.72
CA CYS A 218 -20.52 -5.51 11.57
C CYS A 218 -19.39 -4.53 11.90
N LEU A 219 -19.72 -3.36 12.48
CA LEU A 219 -18.73 -2.34 12.86
C LEU A 219 -17.77 -2.83 13.95
N ARG A 220 -18.26 -3.62 14.92
CA ARG A 220 -17.43 -4.25 15.95
C ARG A 220 -16.38 -5.17 15.34
N LEU A 221 -16.76 -6.04 14.39
CA LEU A 221 -15.83 -6.92 13.70
C LEU A 221 -14.83 -6.16 12.84
N VAL A 222 -15.30 -5.17 12.07
CA VAL A 222 -14.42 -4.31 11.26
C VAL A 222 -13.37 -3.62 12.13
N ASN A 223 -13.76 -3.10 13.29
CA ASN A 223 -12.83 -2.48 14.24
C ASN A 223 -11.80 -3.49 14.77
N ALA A 224 -12.25 -4.67 15.23
CA ALA A 224 -11.36 -5.71 15.74
C ALA A 224 -10.37 -6.23 14.68
N ILE A 225 -10.80 -6.34 13.42
CA ILE A 225 -9.93 -6.70 12.29
C ILE A 225 -8.93 -5.56 12.03
N ASN A 226 -9.42 -4.32 11.92
CA ASN A 226 -8.59 -3.14 11.65
C ASN A 226 -7.52 -2.90 12.72
N GLU A 227 -7.81 -3.15 14.00
CA GLU A 227 -6.82 -3.07 15.08
C GLU A 227 -5.58 -3.93 14.82
N ARG A 228 -5.77 -5.10 14.19
CA ARG A 228 -4.69 -6.04 13.85
C ARG A 228 -4.00 -5.68 12.53
N ILE A 229 -4.73 -5.28 11.50
CA ILE A 229 -4.15 -5.12 10.14
C ILE A 229 -3.60 -3.71 9.85
N GLN A 230 -4.06 -2.67 10.57
CA GLN A 230 -3.65 -1.27 10.31
C GLN A 230 -2.16 -1.04 10.52
N LEU A 231 -1.54 -1.72 11.49
CA LEU A 231 -0.10 -1.65 11.73
C LEU A 231 0.73 -2.22 10.58
N HIS A 232 0.10 -3.06 9.76
CA HIS A 232 0.69 -3.73 8.61
C HIS A 232 0.24 -3.11 7.29
N GLY A 233 -0.25 -1.86 7.32
CA GLY A 233 -0.49 -1.07 6.11
C GLY A 233 -1.83 -1.35 5.43
N TRP A 234 -2.78 -2.00 6.10
CA TRP A 234 -4.09 -2.30 5.56
C TRP A 234 -5.22 -1.77 6.42
N LYS A 235 -6.32 -1.36 5.80
CA LYS A 235 -7.54 -1.02 6.52
C LYS A 235 -8.75 -1.45 5.71
N LEU A 236 -9.73 -2.04 6.36
CA LEU A 236 -11.08 -2.19 5.84
C LEU A 236 -11.78 -0.84 5.97
N VAL A 237 -12.09 -0.22 4.84
CA VAL A 237 -12.75 1.10 4.78
C VAL A 237 -14.14 0.95 4.20
N GLU A 238 -15.06 1.78 4.67
CA GLU A 238 -16.41 1.85 4.10
C GLU A 238 -16.32 2.39 2.67
N ASP A 239 -16.94 1.67 1.75
CA ASP A 239 -17.19 2.00 0.35
C ASP A 239 -18.67 2.38 0.18
N GLU A 240 -19.05 2.93 -0.98
CA GLU A 240 -20.41 3.46 -1.21
C GLU A 240 -21.53 2.56 -0.64
N PRO A 241 -22.50 3.13 0.12
CA PRO A 241 -23.48 2.35 0.85
C PRO A 241 -24.43 1.59 -0.09
N LEU A 242 -24.54 0.27 0.11
CA LEU A 242 -25.55 -0.54 -0.56
C LEU A 242 -26.86 -0.43 0.24
N ALA A 243 -27.85 0.29 -0.30
CA ALA A 243 -29.17 0.47 0.32
C ALA A 243 -29.12 0.96 1.78
N GLY A 244 -28.19 1.88 2.09
CA GLY A 244 -28.03 2.45 3.43
C GLY A 244 -27.28 1.58 4.46
N ARG A 245 -26.71 0.44 4.03
CA ARG A 245 -25.82 -0.38 4.87
C ARG A 245 -24.37 -0.29 4.39
N PRO A 246 -23.39 -0.24 5.33
CA PRO A 246 -21.99 -0.04 4.99
C PRO A 246 -21.42 -1.27 4.27
N ARG A 247 -20.78 -1.08 3.11
CA ARG A 247 -19.97 -2.10 2.45
C ARG A 247 -18.50 -1.80 2.72
N PHE A 248 -17.69 -2.81 3.00
CA PHE A 248 -16.27 -2.61 3.29
C PHE A 248 -15.38 -3.16 2.19
N VAL A 249 -14.28 -2.46 1.91
CA VAL A 249 -13.25 -2.89 0.97
C VAL A 249 -11.86 -2.75 1.60
N PRO A 250 -10.90 -3.62 1.25
CA PRO A 250 -9.55 -3.49 1.75
C PRO A 250 -8.83 -2.36 1.00
N ARG A 251 -8.17 -1.49 1.75
CA ARG A 251 -7.35 -0.42 1.19
C ARG A 251 -5.98 -0.42 1.84
N GLN A 252 -4.94 -0.40 1.01
CA GLN A 252 -3.58 -0.16 1.49
C GLN A 252 -3.49 1.28 1.98
N THR A 253 -3.19 1.43 3.27
CA THR A 253 -2.82 2.72 3.83
C THR A 253 -1.37 2.98 3.44
N LYS A 254 -1.10 4.09 2.74
CA LYS A 254 0.27 4.52 2.44
C LYS A 254 1.08 4.44 3.74
N LEU A 255 2.18 3.68 3.70
CA LEU A 255 3.05 3.30 4.83
C LEU A 255 3.77 4.48 5.53
N SER A 256 3.24 5.70 5.45
CA SER A 256 3.96 6.94 5.78
C SER A 256 3.45 7.71 7.01
N VAL A 257 2.37 7.29 7.69
CA VAL A 257 1.86 8.02 8.87
C VAL A 257 1.31 7.10 9.97
N GLY A 258 0.79 5.91 9.62
CA GLY A 258 0.14 4.99 10.56
C GLY A 258 1.01 4.47 11.71
N ARG A 259 2.33 4.26 11.51
CA ARG A 259 3.22 3.83 12.61
C ARG A 259 3.48 4.91 13.65
N SER A 260 3.65 6.16 13.22
CA SER A 260 3.78 7.29 14.13
C SER A 260 2.48 7.47 14.91
N VAL A 261 1.34 7.49 14.22
CA VAL A 261 0.03 7.75 14.81
C VAL A 261 -0.45 6.63 15.75
N THR A 262 -0.16 5.36 15.45
CA THR A 262 -0.55 4.24 16.35
C THR A 262 0.30 4.23 17.64
N ARG A 263 1.54 4.72 17.58
CA ARG A 263 2.35 5.01 18.78
C ARG A 263 1.76 6.17 19.59
N ALA A 264 1.36 7.26 18.94
CA ALA A 264 0.63 8.34 19.60
C ALA A 264 -0.69 7.86 20.26
N ARG A 265 -1.35 6.83 19.69
CA ARG A 265 -2.53 6.19 20.27
C ARG A 265 -2.19 5.41 21.55
N SER A 266 -1.11 4.61 21.54
CA SER A 266 -0.61 3.92 22.75
C SER A 266 -0.15 4.87 23.87
N VAL A 267 0.27 6.08 23.48
CA VAL A 267 0.65 7.21 24.35
C VAL A 267 -0.57 7.93 24.90
N ALA A 268 -1.64 8.06 24.11
CA ALA A 268 -2.91 8.65 24.55
C ALA A 268 -3.63 7.79 25.60
N ASP A 269 -3.57 6.47 25.45
CA ASP A 269 -4.11 5.52 26.43
C ASP A 269 -3.30 5.56 27.74
N ALA A 270 -1.98 5.79 27.67
CA ALA A 270 -1.09 5.92 28.83
C ALA A 270 -1.32 7.20 29.66
N LEU A 271 -1.82 8.26 29.01
CA LEU A 271 -1.99 9.57 29.62
C LEU A 271 -3.43 9.85 30.08
N ASP A 272 -4.35 8.91 29.88
CA ASP A 272 -5.77 9.00 30.23
C ASP A 272 -6.47 10.19 29.53
N ALA A 273 -6.22 10.31 28.23
CA ALA A 273 -6.47 11.52 27.47
C ALA A 273 -7.30 11.26 26.21
N GLY A 274 -8.61 11.03 26.40
CA GLY A 274 -9.59 10.92 25.30
C GLY A 274 -9.63 12.14 24.35
N TRP A 275 -9.00 13.25 24.72
CA TRP A 275 -8.85 14.44 23.87
C TRP A 275 -7.76 14.29 22.79
N MET A 276 -6.71 13.48 23.00
CA MET A 276 -5.64 13.28 22.02
C MET A 276 -6.09 12.45 20.82
N GLN A 277 -6.97 11.47 21.03
CA GLN A 277 -7.49 10.63 19.94
C GLN A 277 -8.25 11.46 18.90
N LYS A 278 -9.07 12.43 19.34
CA LYS A 278 -9.80 13.33 18.44
C LYS A 278 -8.86 14.22 17.61
N GLU A 279 -7.78 14.72 18.20
CA GLU A 279 -6.84 15.57 17.46
C GLU A 279 -5.94 14.78 16.51
N ILE A 280 -5.63 13.53 16.84
CA ILE A 280 -4.95 12.60 15.94
C ILE A 280 -5.82 12.28 14.72
N GLU A 281 -7.10 11.97 14.89
CA GLU A 281 -8.01 11.72 13.76
C GLU A 281 -8.21 12.97 12.89
N ARG A 282 -8.24 14.15 13.53
CA ARG A 282 -8.33 15.43 12.84
C ARG A 282 -7.08 15.71 12.00
N LEU A 283 -5.90 15.40 12.55
CA LEU A 283 -4.62 15.44 11.84
C LEU A 283 -4.65 14.55 10.59
N GLU A 284 -5.06 13.29 10.73
CA GLU A 284 -5.12 12.33 9.61
C GLU A 284 -5.99 12.82 8.45
N ARG A 285 -7.14 13.43 8.76
CA ARG A 285 -8.06 13.98 7.75
C ARG A 285 -7.52 15.25 7.10
N ALA A 286 -6.80 16.08 7.85
CA ALA A 286 -6.30 17.38 7.39
C ALA A 286 -5.00 17.28 6.57
N VAL A 287 -4.14 16.27 6.78
CA VAL A 287 -2.81 16.21 6.14
C VAL A 287 -2.84 16.32 4.61
N GLU A 288 -3.81 15.70 3.95
CA GLU A 288 -3.95 15.77 2.49
C GLU A 288 -4.86 16.92 2.02
N SER A 289 -5.86 17.29 2.83
CA SER A 289 -6.93 18.23 2.43
C SER A 289 -6.68 19.69 2.85
N ASP A 290 -5.99 19.89 3.98
CA ASP A 290 -5.63 21.19 4.54
C ASP A 290 -4.28 21.10 5.31
N PRO A 291 -3.14 21.18 4.59
CA PRO A 291 -1.81 21.07 5.19
C PRO A 291 -1.53 22.12 6.27
N ALA A 292 -2.11 23.32 6.15
CA ALA A 292 -1.94 24.39 7.13
C ALA A 292 -2.66 24.06 8.44
N LEU A 293 -3.90 23.57 8.35
CA LEU A 293 -4.64 23.07 9.51
C LEU A 293 -3.90 21.91 10.17
N ALA A 294 -3.39 20.95 9.39
CA ALA A 294 -2.65 19.81 9.93
C ALA A 294 -1.42 20.25 10.74
N ILE A 295 -0.64 21.21 10.24
CA ILE A 295 0.52 21.76 10.98
C ILE A 295 0.06 22.48 12.25
N GLY A 296 -1.05 23.22 12.18
CA GLY A 296 -1.68 23.87 13.34
C GLY A 296 -2.07 22.87 14.43
N THR A 297 -2.75 21.79 14.06
CA THR A 297 -3.17 20.73 14.98
C THR A 297 -1.96 19.98 15.55
N ALA A 298 -0.90 19.76 14.78
CA ALA A 298 0.33 19.13 15.28
C ALA A 298 0.98 19.95 16.41
N LYS A 299 1.01 21.28 16.25
CA LYS A 299 1.49 22.20 17.29
C LYS A 299 0.64 22.10 18.55
N GLU A 300 -0.69 22.16 18.40
CA GLU A 300 -1.64 22.11 19.51
C GLU A 300 -1.56 20.77 20.28
N LEU A 301 -1.35 19.67 19.56
CA LEU A 301 -1.14 18.35 20.14
C LEU A 301 0.13 18.30 21.02
N VAL A 302 1.26 18.85 20.52
CA VAL A 302 2.52 18.90 21.29
C VAL A 302 2.37 19.79 22.53
N GLU A 303 1.79 20.98 22.40
CA GLU A 303 1.58 21.87 23.55
C GLU A 303 0.75 21.19 24.64
N THR A 304 -0.33 20.54 24.23
CA THR A 304 -1.26 19.94 25.19
C THR A 304 -0.63 18.70 25.84
N CYS A 305 0.17 17.92 25.11
CA CYS A 305 1.01 16.86 25.66
C CYS A 305 1.98 17.40 26.74
N CYS A 306 2.77 18.43 26.41
CA CYS A 306 3.71 19.03 27.37
C CYS A 306 2.98 19.56 28.63
N LYS A 307 1.88 20.31 28.46
CA LYS A 307 1.06 20.82 29.57
C LYS A 307 0.48 19.71 30.43
N THR A 308 0.17 18.55 29.84
CA THR A 308 -0.39 17.40 30.55
C THR A 308 0.66 16.72 31.39
N ILE A 309 1.84 16.44 30.83
CA ILE A 309 2.94 15.81 31.56
C ILE A 309 3.45 16.72 32.68
N LEU A 310 3.63 18.03 32.41
CA LEU A 310 4.06 19.00 33.43
C LEU A 310 3.06 19.08 34.60
N ARG A 311 1.75 19.03 34.34
CA ARG A 311 0.71 18.96 35.39
C ARG A 311 0.81 17.69 36.21
N LYS A 312 1.04 16.53 35.57
CA LYS A 312 1.23 15.25 36.29
C LYS A 312 2.51 15.22 37.13
N LEU A 313 3.53 15.99 36.74
CA LEU A 313 4.76 16.18 37.49
C LEU A 313 4.67 17.29 38.55
N GLU A 314 3.51 17.92 38.70
CA GLU A 314 3.28 19.04 39.64
C GLU A 314 4.20 20.25 39.39
N ILE A 315 4.58 20.50 38.13
CA ILE A 315 5.42 21.63 37.73
C ILE A 315 4.54 22.76 37.20
N GLU A 316 4.63 23.92 37.85
CA GLU A 316 3.92 25.12 37.42
C GLU A 316 4.52 25.74 36.14
N PHE A 317 3.66 26.26 35.28
CA PHE A 317 4.03 27.02 34.09
C PHE A 317 3.13 28.25 33.93
N GLY A 318 3.66 29.32 33.32
CA GLY A 318 2.93 30.58 33.14
C GLY A 318 1.72 30.44 32.23
N LYS A 319 0.66 31.22 32.49
CA LYS A 319 -0.58 31.23 31.68
C LYS A 319 -0.38 31.60 30.21
N GLY A 320 0.73 32.27 29.88
CA GLY A 320 1.14 32.63 28.52
C GLY A 320 2.34 31.84 27.99
N ALA A 321 2.73 30.74 28.64
CA ALA A 321 3.87 29.94 28.22
C ALA A 321 3.65 29.38 26.81
N ASP A 322 4.61 29.64 25.92
CA ASP A 322 4.58 29.14 24.56
C ASP A 322 5.12 27.70 24.47
N ILE A 323 5.08 27.12 23.27
CA ILE A 323 5.56 25.75 23.04
C ILE A 323 7.05 25.56 23.37
N ASN A 324 7.87 26.60 23.22
CA ASN A 324 9.31 26.53 23.49
C ASN A 324 9.56 26.53 25.00
N ASP A 325 8.84 27.36 25.75
CA ASP A 325 8.89 27.41 27.20
C ASP A 325 8.48 26.06 27.80
N LEU A 326 7.36 25.50 27.32
CA LEU A 326 6.84 24.21 27.76
C LEU A 326 7.80 23.06 27.46
N THR A 327 8.37 23.03 26.25
CA THR A 327 9.33 21.99 25.86
C THR A 327 10.62 22.05 26.67
N LYS A 328 11.13 23.25 26.98
CA LYS A 328 12.31 23.42 27.85
C LYS A 328 12.06 22.94 29.27
N LEU A 329 10.92 23.32 29.85
CA LEU A 329 10.53 22.87 31.19
C LEU A 329 10.39 21.35 31.24
N LEU A 330 9.72 20.77 30.24
CA LEU A 330 9.54 19.33 30.13
C LEU A 330 10.88 18.59 29.99
N ALA A 331 11.77 19.09 29.12
CA ALA A 331 13.07 18.47 28.91
C ALA A 331 13.92 18.46 30.19
N LYS A 332 13.85 19.52 30.99
CA LYS A 332 14.50 19.61 32.30
C LYS A 332 13.87 18.65 33.31
N ALA A 333 12.54 18.65 33.41
CA ALA A 333 11.78 17.80 34.33
C ALA A 333 12.02 16.32 34.07
N LEU A 334 11.98 15.93 32.80
CA LEU A 334 12.23 14.58 32.33
C LEU A 334 13.73 14.31 32.11
N LYS A 335 14.65 15.16 32.59
CA LYS A 335 16.12 15.08 32.39
C LYS A 335 16.48 14.43 31.04
N LEU A 336 15.90 14.93 29.96
CA LEU A 336 16.06 14.34 28.63
C LEU A 336 17.52 14.48 28.19
N VAL A 337 18.11 15.64 28.47
CA VAL A 337 19.54 15.86 28.26
C VAL A 337 20.30 15.40 29.51
N PRO A 338 21.21 14.41 29.40
CA PRO A 338 22.01 13.96 30.53
C PRO A 338 23.03 15.03 30.91
N GLU A 339 22.79 15.75 32.00
CA GLU A 339 23.80 16.62 32.62
C GLU A 339 24.77 15.72 33.40
N GLY A 340 25.94 15.42 32.82
CA GLY A 340 27.03 14.70 33.51
C GLY A 340 27.46 13.35 32.94
N ILE A 341 27.04 12.95 31.73
CA ILE A 341 27.67 11.79 31.07
C ILE A 341 29.13 12.12 30.77
N PRO A 342 30.12 11.32 31.24
CA PRO A 342 31.51 11.51 30.89
C PRO A 342 31.66 11.57 29.37
N ASN A 343 32.38 12.57 28.86
CA ASN A 343 32.63 12.72 27.42
C ASN A 343 33.38 11.52 26.80
N GLU A 344 33.83 10.58 27.63
CA GLU A 344 34.46 9.31 27.26
C GLU A 344 33.48 8.28 26.65
N ALA A 345 32.15 8.42 26.85
CA ALA A 345 31.17 7.51 26.26
C ALA A 345 30.97 7.80 24.76
N LYS A 346 31.50 6.92 23.89
CA LYS A 346 31.27 6.98 22.43
C LYS A 346 29.77 7.00 22.12
N GLY A 347 29.27 8.15 21.66
CA GLY A 347 27.87 8.34 21.25
C GLY A 347 27.05 9.29 22.13
N ALA A 348 27.52 9.67 23.31
CA ALA A 348 26.79 10.57 24.21
C ALA A 348 26.51 11.94 23.58
N GLU A 349 27.47 12.49 22.85
CA GLU A 349 27.30 13.76 22.14
C GLU A 349 26.26 13.67 21.01
N ASN A 350 26.26 12.57 20.25
CA ASN A 350 25.28 12.35 19.18
C ASN A 350 23.86 12.23 19.76
N VAL A 351 23.71 11.55 20.91
CA VAL A 351 22.43 11.46 21.62
C VAL A 351 21.98 12.84 22.11
N ARG A 352 22.88 13.64 22.72
CA ARG A 352 22.56 15.03 23.12
C ARG A 352 22.10 15.86 21.93
N LEU A 353 22.77 15.75 20.78
CA LEU A 353 22.42 16.48 19.58
C LEU A 353 21.05 16.07 19.03
N ILE A 354 20.74 14.76 19.00
CA ILE A 354 19.44 14.24 18.61
C ILE A 354 18.35 14.81 19.52
N LEU A 355 18.55 14.78 20.84
CA LEU A 355 17.57 15.25 21.83
C LEU A 355 17.37 16.76 21.80
N ARG A 356 18.44 17.52 21.57
CA ARG A 356 18.38 18.97 21.36
C ARG A 356 17.60 19.32 20.10
N ASN A 357 17.86 18.61 19.00
CA ASN A 357 17.12 18.79 17.75
C ASN A 357 15.65 18.42 17.91
N LEU A 358 15.36 17.30 18.58
CA LEU A 358 14.00 16.86 18.87
C LEU A 358 13.23 17.89 19.73
N SER A 359 13.90 18.49 20.72
CA SER A 359 13.34 19.55 21.58
C SER A 359 13.13 20.89 20.84
N ALA A 360 13.83 21.11 19.72
CA ALA A 360 13.66 22.29 18.87
C ALA A 360 12.53 22.14 17.83
N LEU A 361 12.16 20.90 17.47
CA LEU A 361 11.09 20.61 16.49
C LEU A 361 9.78 21.36 16.77
N PRO A 362 9.27 21.46 18.01
CA PRO A 362 8.03 22.18 18.28
C PRO A 362 8.12 23.70 17.96
N GLY A 363 9.30 24.30 18.13
CA GLY A 363 9.58 25.67 17.73
C GLY A 363 9.52 25.83 16.21
N TYR A 364 10.16 24.93 15.47
CA TYR A 364 10.12 24.93 14.00
C TYR A 364 8.70 24.72 13.45
N LEU A 365 7.85 23.93 14.13
CA LEU A 365 6.43 23.80 13.77
C LEU A 365 5.67 25.12 13.93
N THR A 366 6.01 25.90 14.96
CA THR A 366 5.42 27.23 15.19
C THR A 366 5.84 28.23 14.12
N GLU A 367 7.11 28.22 13.74
CA GLU A 367 7.62 29.05 12.65
C GLU A 367 6.99 28.67 11.31
N LEU A 368 6.89 27.37 11.00
CA LEU A 368 6.26 26.87 9.77
C LEU A 368 4.79 27.28 9.68
N ARG A 369 4.03 27.19 10.79
CA ARG A 369 2.66 27.71 10.87
C ARG A 369 2.61 29.23 10.71
N GLY A 370 3.53 29.97 11.33
CA GLY A 370 3.55 31.43 11.28
C GLY A 370 3.85 31.97 9.88
N LEU A 371 4.79 31.33 9.17
CA LEU A 371 5.21 31.73 7.83
C LEU A 371 4.20 31.38 6.75
N TYR A 372 3.51 30.24 6.89
CA TYR A 372 2.70 29.68 5.80
C TYR A 372 1.26 29.29 6.18
N GLY A 373 0.83 29.52 7.43
CA GLY A 373 -0.52 29.27 7.90
C GLY A 373 -1.50 30.39 7.51
N THR A 374 -2.79 30.07 7.54
CA THR A 374 -3.90 30.92 7.07
C THR A 374 -4.17 32.18 7.92
N GLY A 375 -3.29 32.52 8.87
CA GLY A 375 -3.52 33.51 9.92
C GLY A 375 -3.46 34.97 9.49
N HIS A 376 -2.75 35.32 8.41
CA HIS A 376 -2.72 36.70 7.90
C HIS A 376 -2.59 36.69 6.38
N GLY A 377 -3.65 37.14 5.70
CA GLY A 377 -3.66 37.29 4.24
C GLY A 377 -2.47 38.15 3.78
N ARG A 378 -1.63 37.58 2.92
CA ARG A 378 -0.54 38.30 2.27
C ARG A 378 -0.50 37.96 0.78
N ASP A 379 -0.81 38.99 0.00
CA ASP A 379 -0.37 39.30 -1.37
C ASP A 379 -0.06 38.12 -2.29
N GLY A 380 -1.08 37.36 -2.70
CA GLY A 380 -1.26 36.70 -4.02
C GLY A 380 -0.13 35.89 -4.67
N LYS A 381 1.05 35.74 -4.04
CA LYS A 381 2.29 35.19 -4.58
C LYS A 381 2.87 34.06 -3.71
N HIS A 382 2.18 33.67 -2.64
CA HIS A 382 2.64 32.60 -1.76
C HIS A 382 2.38 31.22 -2.37
N ARG A 383 3.44 30.43 -2.59
CA ARG A 383 3.30 28.98 -2.78
C ARG A 383 2.92 28.37 -1.42
N GLY A 384 1.69 27.91 -1.30
CA GLY A 384 1.14 27.36 -0.05
C GLY A 384 1.83 26.06 0.40
N LEU A 385 1.52 25.65 1.63
CA LEU A 385 1.98 24.37 2.19
C LEU A 385 1.41 23.19 1.40
N GLU A 386 2.28 22.39 0.80
CA GLU A 386 1.88 21.10 0.21
C GLU A 386 1.70 20.00 1.28
N PRO A 387 0.92 18.94 1.00
CA PRO A 387 0.73 17.78 1.88
C PRO A 387 2.04 17.13 2.37
N ARG A 388 3.12 17.19 1.57
CA ARG A 388 4.43 16.64 2.00
C ARG A 388 5.01 17.36 3.22
N HIS A 389 4.78 18.67 3.34
CA HIS A 389 5.28 19.47 4.46
C HIS A 389 4.44 19.20 5.72
N ALA A 390 3.12 19.05 5.57
CA ALA A 390 2.26 18.60 6.65
C ALA A 390 2.66 17.20 7.15
N ARG A 391 2.90 16.24 6.25
CA ARG A 391 3.39 14.89 6.64
C ARG A 391 4.67 14.95 7.47
N LEU A 392 5.65 15.76 7.06
CA LEU A 392 6.91 15.94 7.80
C LEU A 392 6.65 16.52 9.20
N ALA A 393 5.86 17.58 9.28
CA ALA A 393 5.53 18.27 10.52
C ALA A 393 4.78 17.38 11.52
N VAL A 394 3.76 16.67 11.04
CA VAL A 394 2.97 15.73 11.84
C VAL A 394 3.83 14.57 12.32
N GLY A 395 4.64 13.98 11.43
CA GLY A 395 5.57 12.92 11.82
C GLY A 395 6.55 13.35 12.91
N ALA A 396 7.10 14.56 12.79
CA ALA A 396 8.02 15.15 13.78
C ALA A 396 7.35 15.34 15.15
N ALA A 397 6.15 15.93 15.18
CA ALA A 397 5.37 16.14 16.41
C ALA A 397 5.10 14.82 17.13
N VAL A 398 4.70 13.80 16.37
CA VAL A 398 4.37 12.49 16.93
C VAL A 398 5.59 11.77 17.49
N VAL A 399 6.73 11.80 16.80
CA VAL A 399 7.99 11.22 17.33
C VAL A 399 8.41 11.88 18.64
N PHE A 400 8.27 13.20 18.74
CA PHE A 400 8.53 13.92 19.98
C PHE A 400 7.59 13.46 21.11
N ILE A 401 6.28 13.42 20.86
CA ILE A 401 5.26 13.02 21.84
C ILE A 401 5.49 11.58 22.34
N ASP A 402 5.80 10.66 21.43
CA ASP A 402 6.13 9.26 21.73
C ASP A 402 7.31 9.17 22.69
N PHE A 403 8.41 9.84 22.34
CA PHE A 403 9.63 9.83 23.12
C PHE A 403 9.43 10.40 24.54
N VAL A 404 8.79 11.58 24.67
CA VAL A 404 8.63 12.22 25.99
C VAL A 404 7.63 11.48 26.88
N THR A 405 6.60 10.87 26.29
CA THR A 405 5.61 10.10 27.08
C THR A 405 6.21 8.80 27.57
N GLU A 406 6.94 8.08 26.71
CA GLU A 406 7.63 6.85 27.12
C GLU A 406 8.67 7.15 28.21
N THR A 407 9.43 8.25 28.07
CA THR A 407 10.38 8.68 29.10
C THR A 407 9.69 9.02 30.42
N PHE A 408 8.53 9.69 30.37
CA PHE A 408 7.72 9.96 31.55
C PHE A 408 7.26 8.65 32.22
N ARG A 409 6.70 7.71 31.45
CA ARG A 409 6.25 6.40 31.96
C ARG A 409 7.37 5.65 32.68
N GLN A 410 8.55 5.54 32.05
CA GLN A 410 9.69 4.83 32.63
C GLN A 410 10.14 5.42 33.97
N ARG A 411 9.95 6.74 34.17
CA ARG A 411 10.35 7.43 35.40
C ARG A 411 9.24 7.49 36.45
N SER A 412 7.99 7.25 36.06
CA SER A 412 6.85 7.17 36.98
C SER A 412 6.60 5.77 37.52
N LEU A 413 7.27 4.73 36.98
CA LEU A 413 7.20 3.37 37.50
C LEU A 413 8.06 3.23 38.78
N PRO A 414 7.54 2.60 39.86
CA PRO A 414 8.29 2.37 41.09
C PRO A 414 9.47 1.41 40.89
N ASP A 415 10.59 1.67 41.59
CA ASP A 415 11.92 1.06 41.38
C ASP A 415 11.98 -0.48 41.37
N TRP A 416 10.98 -1.20 41.90
CA TRP A 416 10.98 -2.67 41.90
C TRP A 416 10.78 -3.30 40.51
N ALA A 417 10.30 -2.54 39.51
CA ALA A 417 10.12 -3.02 38.14
C ALA A 417 11.40 -2.91 37.28
N ASN A 418 12.42 -2.18 37.74
CA ASN A 418 13.69 -1.98 37.01
C ASN A 418 14.80 -2.95 37.44
N THR A 419 14.52 -3.81 38.41
CA THR A 419 15.38 -4.95 38.81
C THR A 419 14.74 -6.25 38.34
N ARG A 420 15.04 -6.65 37.11
CA ARG A 420 15.09 -8.08 36.75
C ARG A 420 16.46 -8.32 36.11
N ASP A 421 17.20 -9.19 36.78
CA ASP A 421 18.47 -9.78 36.35
C ASP A 421 18.43 -10.36 34.93
#